data_AF-A0A7X3T4X4-F1
#
_entry.id   AF-A0A7X3T4X4-F1
#
_cell.length_a   1.000
_cell.length_b   1.000
_cell.length_c   1.000
_cell.angle_alpha   90.00
_cell.angle_beta   90.00
_cell.angle_gamma   90.00
#
_symmetry.space_group_name_H-M   'P 1'
#
loop_
_entity.id
_entity.type
_entity.pdbx_description
1 polymer ?
#
loop_
_entity_poly.entity_id
_entity_poly.type
_entity_poly.pdbx_seq_one_letter_code
_entity_poly.pdbx_strand_id
1 'polypeptide(L)'
;MPKFVTAHAIACMTRQDVARLLKRFKEEENTDVHNIRVLCDTLSGRMVCEWEARDRVVLVEWLKKCNVQIRGTGEWLMAVQYESVDDELVTPRRDNL
;
A
#
# COMPACT_ATOMS: atom_id res chain seq x y z
N MET A 1 2.08 9.78 -9.36
CA MET A 1 1.15 8.85 -10.07
C MET A 1 -0.20 8.83 -9.33
N PRO A 2 -1.27 8.11 -9.74
CA PRO A 2 -2.46 7.96 -8.89
C PRO A 2 -2.14 7.37 -7.50
N LYS A 3 -2.79 7.89 -6.46
CA LYS A 3 -2.62 7.43 -5.08
C LYS A 3 -3.61 6.31 -4.75
N PHE A 4 -3.14 5.29 -4.04
CA PHE A 4 -3.95 4.16 -3.60
C PHE A 4 -3.73 3.89 -2.13
N VAL A 5 -4.78 3.41 -1.46
CA VAL A 5 -4.71 2.83 -0.13
C VAL A 5 -5.09 1.37 -0.20
N THR A 6 -4.31 0.51 0.46
CA THR A 6 -4.62 -0.91 0.58
C THR A 6 -4.65 -1.35 2.02
N ALA A 7 -5.57 -2.23 2.37
CA ALA A 7 -5.57 -2.93 3.65
C ALA A 7 -5.37 -4.43 3.45
N HIS A 8 -4.50 -5.02 4.28
CA HIS A 8 -4.08 -6.42 4.20
C HIS A 8 -4.15 -7.11 5.55
N ALA A 9 -4.39 -8.42 5.52
CA ALA A 9 -4.20 -9.27 6.69
C ALA A 9 -2.74 -9.72 6.78
N ILE A 10 -2.12 -9.49 7.94
CA ILE A 10 -0.77 -9.94 8.29
C ILE A 10 -0.79 -10.78 9.57
N ALA A 11 -1.91 -11.46 9.83
CA ALA A 11 -2.07 -12.31 11.01
C ALA A 11 -0.90 -13.30 11.12
N CYS A 12 -0.41 -13.49 12.34
CA CYS A 12 0.73 -14.34 12.68
C CYS A 12 2.10 -13.88 12.15
N MET A 13 2.20 -12.77 11.42
CA MET A 13 3.52 -12.22 11.06
C MET A 13 4.22 -11.65 12.29
N THR A 14 5.45 -12.08 12.53
CA THR A 14 6.28 -11.46 13.56
C THR A 14 6.75 -10.09 13.10
N ARG A 15 7.24 -9.25 14.02
CA ARG A 15 7.92 -7.99 13.68
C ARG A 15 9.04 -8.20 12.65
N GLN A 16 9.77 -9.31 12.73
CA GLN A 16 10.86 -9.63 11.80
C GLN A 16 10.33 -9.97 10.40
N ASP A 17 9.21 -10.70 10.31
CA ASP A 17 8.59 -11.03 9.03
C ASP A 17 8.02 -9.77 8.36
N VAL A 18 7.41 -8.86 9.14
CA VAL A 18 6.97 -7.55 8.65
C VAL A 18 8.17 -6.76 8.13
N ALA A 19 9.27 -6.68 8.87
CA ALA A 19 10.47 -5.98 8.42
C ALA A 19 11.04 -6.54 7.11
N ARG A 20 11.03 -7.88 6.94
CA ARG A 20 11.43 -8.53 5.68
C ARG A 20 10.48 -8.19 4.53
N LEU A 21 9.17 -8.11 4.78
CA LEU A 21 8.19 -7.69 3.79
C LEU A 21 8.41 -6.24 3.34
N LEU A 22 8.66 -5.33 4.27
CA LEU A 22 8.97 -3.92 3.95
C LEU A 22 10.27 -3.79 3.14
N LYS A 23 11.29 -4.59 3.47
CA LYS A 23 12.52 -4.64 2.67
C LYS A 23 12.23 -5.09 1.24
N ARG A 24 11.39 -6.12 1.06
CA ARG A 24 10.96 -6.58 -0.26
C ARG A 24 10.21 -5.50 -1.03
N PHE A 25 9.31 -4.77 -0.38
CA PHE A 25 8.64 -3.63 -1.02
C PHE A 25 9.64 -2.61 -1.56
N LYS A 26 10.69 -2.30 -0.79
CA LYS A 26 11.72 -1.37 -1.24
C LYS A 26 12.58 -1.92 -2.38
N GLU A 27 12.92 -3.19 -2.34
CA GLU A 27 13.73 -3.87 -3.37
C GLU A 27 12.99 -4.02 -4.71
N GLU A 28 11.67 -4.20 -4.66
CA GLU A 28 10.82 -4.41 -5.84
C GLU A 28 10.22 -3.12 -6.41
N GLU A 29 10.39 -2.00 -5.71
CA GLU A 29 9.98 -0.67 -6.12
C GLU A 29 10.52 -0.30 -7.50
N ASN A 30 9.70 0.36 -8.31
CA ASN A 30 10.07 0.71 -9.69
C ASN A 30 9.32 1.97 -10.14
N THR A 31 9.51 2.36 -11.41
CA THR A 31 8.91 3.58 -11.99
C THR A 31 7.38 3.58 -12.00
N ASP A 32 6.74 2.41 -11.91
CA ASP A 32 5.28 2.29 -11.98
C ASP A 32 4.61 2.11 -10.61
N VAL A 33 5.36 1.80 -9.55
CA VAL A 33 4.84 1.60 -8.18
C VAL A 33 5.83 2.09 -7.15
N HIS A 34 5.39 3.04 -6.31
CA HIS A 34 6.14 3.64 -5.22
C HIS A 34 5.40 3.47 -3.87
N ASN A 35 6.11 3.07 -2.82
CA ASN A 35 5.56 2.98 -1.47
C ASN A 35 5.68 4.34 -0.74
N ILE A 36 4.55 4.92 -0.33
CA ILE A 36 4.53 6.20 0.40
C ILE A 36 4.63 5.95 1.90
N ARG A 37 3.78 5.08 2.42
CA ARG A 37 3.64 4.84 3.85
C ARG A 37 3.14 3.43 4.12
N VAL A 38 3.64 2.82 5.19
CA VAL A 38 3.10 1.57 5.72
C VAL A 38 2.84 1.71 7.22
N LEU A 39 1.63 1.33 7.62
CA LEU A 39 1.17 1.27 9.00
C LEU A 39 0.80 -0.18 9.30
N CYS A 40 1.27 -0.73 10.41
CA CYS A 40 1.00 -2.11 10.79
C CYS A 40 0.63 -2.23 12.27
N ASP A 41 -0.29 -3.14 12.54
CA ASP A 41 -0.66 -3.61 13.86
C ASP A 41 -0.48 -5.13 13.88
N THR A 42 0.62 -5.59 14.48
CA THR A 42 0.94 -7.02 14.59
C THR A 42 0.08 -7.74 15.62
N LEU A 43 -0.60 -7.02 16.52
CA LEU A 43 -1.51 -7.62 17.51
C LEU A 43 -2.84 -7.98 16.86
N SER A 44 -3.43 -7.08 16.08
CA SER A 44 -4.65 -7.38 15.31
C SER A 44 -4.37 -8.08 13.97
N GLY A 45 -3.10 -8.16 13.57
CA GLY A 45 -2.69 -8.78 12.31
C GLY A 45 -3.13 -7.98 11.10
N ARG A 46 -3.00 -6.64 11.14
CA ARG A 46 -3.47 -5.72 10.09
C ARG A 46 -2.37 -4.81 9.58
N MET A 47 -2.42 -4.52 8.30
CA MET A 47 -1.52 -3.58 7.64
C MET A 47 -2.32 -2.68 6.71
N VAL A 48 -2.03 -1.38 6.73
CA VAL A 48 -2.55 -0.39 5.79
C VAL A 48 -1.37 0.29 5.13
N CYS A 49 -1.42 0.40 3.80
CA CYS A 49 -0.35 1.00 3.01
C CYS A 49 -0.90 2.08 2.09
N GLU A 50 -0.13 3.15 1.94
CA GLU A 50 -0.32 4.19 0.92
C GLU A 50 0.70 4.00 -0.20
N TRP A 51 0.23 4.09 -1.43
CA TRP A 51 1.02 3.86 -2.63
C TRP A 51 0.80 4.97 -3.64
N GLU A 52 1.80 5.22 -4.45
CA GLU A 52 1.57 5.72 -5.80
C GLU A 52 1.75 4.57 -6.78
N ALA A 53 0.86 4.45 -7.76
CA ALA A 53 1.04 3.48 -8.83
C ALA A 53 0.46 3.98 -10.14
N ARG A 54 0.98 3.50 -11.28
CA ARG A 54 0.47 3.84 -12.62
C ARG A 54 -1.04 3.64 -12.72
N ASP A 55 -1.51 2.48 -12.28
CA ASP A 55 -2.91 2.10 -12.24
C ASP A 55 -3.17 0.98 -11.22
N ARG A 56 -4.46 0.66 -10.99
CA ARG A 56 -4.89 -0.38 -10.05
C ARG A 56 -4.35 -1.76 -10.41
N VAL A 57 -4.32 -2.11 -11.69
CA VAL A 57 -3.94 -3.45 -12.17
C VAL A 57 -2.45 -3.66 -11.88
N VAL A 58 -1.63 -2.67 -12.20
CA VAL A 58 -0.19 -2.68 -11.91
C VAL A 58 0.08 -2.83 -10.42
N LEU A 59 -0.60 -2.06 -9.57
CA LEU A 59 -0.42 -2.18 -8.12
C LEU A 59 -0.77 -3.57 -7.61
N VAL A 60 -1.88 -4.16 -8.09
CA VAL A 60 -2.30 -5.51 -7.69
C VAL A 60 -1.26 -6.55 -8.12
N GLU A 61 -0.78 -6.51 -9.36
CA GLU A 61 0.24 -7.47 -9.82
C GLU A 61 1.58 -7.30 -9.10
N TRP A 62 1.97 -6.05 -8.81
CA TRP A 62 3.17 -5.77 -8.03
C TRP A 62 3.07 -6.30 -6.59
N LEU A 63 1.91 -6.13 -5.94
CA LEU A 63 1.66 -6.69 -4.60
C LEU A 63 1.76 -8.22 -4.63
N LYS A 64 1.21 -8.88 -5.65
CA LYS A 64 1.32 -10.34 -5.82
C LYS A 64 2.78 -10.77 -5.94
N LYS A 65 3.60 -10.06 -6.71
CA LYS A 65 5.05 -10.29 -6.82
C LYS A 65 5.74 -10.15 -5.46
N CYS A 66 5.30 -9.21 -4.63
CA CYS A 66 5.78 -9.04 -3.26
C CYS A 66 5.26 -10.10 -2.27
N ASN A 67 4.46 -11.07 -2.74
CA ASN A 67 3.77 -12.08 -1.93
C ASN A 67 2.67 -11.51 -1.03
N VAL A 68 2.00 -10.44 -1.49
CA VAL A 68 0.81 -9.86 -0.86
C VAL A 68 -0.37 -10.07 -1.78
N GLN A 69 -1.43 -10.69 -1.26
CA GLN A 69 -2.62 -11.05 -2.01
C GLN A 69 -3.82 -10.39 -1.35
N ILE A 70 -4.72 -9.82 -2.13
CA ILE A 70 -5.98 -9.28 -1.62
C ILE A 70 -7.02 -10.41 -1.68
N ARG A 71 -7.40 -10.97 -0.53
CA ARG A 71 -8.31 -12.12 -0.42
C ARG A 71 -9.52 -11.79 0.46
N GLY A 72 -10.68 -12.24 0.01
CA GLY A 72 -11.92 -12.14 0.79
C GLY A 72 -12.38 -10.70 1.04
N THR A 73 -13.18 -10.50 2.08
CA THR A 73 -13.86 -9.22 2.37
C THR A 73 -13.08 -8.29 3.30
N GLY A 74 -12.06 -8.81 3.99
CA GLY A 74 -11.28 -8.06 4.99
C GLY A 74 -10.03 -7.37 4.43
N GLU A 75 -9.75 -7.54 3.14
CA GLU A 75 -8.62 -6.94 2.42
C GLU A 75 -9.18 -6.15 1.25
N TRP A 76 -8.68 -4.94 1.03
CA TRP A 76 -9.24 -4.05 0.04
C TRP A 76 -8.20 -3.10 -0.55
N LEU A 77 -8.57 -2.53 -1.69
CA LEU A 77 -7.81 -1.50 -2.40
C LEU A 77 -8.75 -0.39 -2.83
N MET A 78 -8.42 0.82 -2.41
CA MET A 78 -9.12 2.06 -2.72
C MET A 78 -8.24 2.96 -3.58
N ALA A 79 -8.77 3.45 -4.69
CA ALA A 79 -8.17 4.58 -5.40
C ALA A 79 -8.52 5.86 -4.64
N VAL A 80 -7.51 6.66 -4.30
CA VAL A 80 -7.73 7.93 -3.60
C VAL A 80 -8.09 8.98 -4.65
N GLN A 81 -9.38 9.35 -4.69
CA GLN A 81 -9.86 10.42 -5.56
C GLN A 81 -9.70 11.80 -4.90
N TYR A 82 -9.87 11.85 -3.59
CA TYR A 82 -9.74 13.05 -2.77
C TYR A 82 -9.07 12.69 -1.43
N GLU A 83 -8.35 13.64 -0.86
CA GLU A 83 -7.77 13.57 0.49
C GLU A 83 -7.94 14.90 1.21
N SER A 84 -7.84 14.90 2.54
CA SER A 84 -7.88 16.11 3.35
C SER A 84 -6.46 16.58 3.65
N VAL A 85 -6.15 17.83 3.35
CA VAL A 85 -4.89 18.50 3.71
C VAL A 85 -5.26 19.84 4.33
N ASP A 86 -4.80 20.12 5.54
CA ASP A 86 -5.13 21.34 6.30
C ASP A 86 -6.64 21.64 6.35
N ASP A 87 -7.44 20.59 6.62
CA ASP A 87 -8.92 20.59 6.65
C ASP A 87 -9.61 20.92 5.31
N GLU A 88 -8.87 20.98 4.19
CA GLU A 88 -9.40 21.15 2.85
C GLU A 88 -9.46 19.83 2.06
N LEU A 89 -10.58 19.59 1.37
CA LEU A 89 -10.72 18.44 0.46
C LEU A 89 -10.03 18.74 -0.87
N VAL A 90 -8.93 18.04 -1.15
CA VAL A 90 -8.12 18.23 -2.35
C VAL A 90 -8.02 16.94 -3.16
N THR A 91 -7.69 17.06 -4.45
CA THR A 91 -7.23 15.89 -5.22
C THR A 91 -5.78 15.59 -4.85
N PRO A 92 -5.37 14.31 -4.71
CA PRO A 92 -4.00 13.97 -4.37
C PRO A 92 -3.00 14.61 -5.35
N ARG A 93 -1.98 15.27 -4.82
CA ARG A 93 -0.92 15.86 -5.64
C ARG A 93 -0.16 14.74 -6.32
N ARG A 94 0.10 14.90 -7.62
CA ARG A 94 1.09 14.08 -8.33
C ARG A 94 2.42 14.75 -8.05
N ASP A 95 3.12 14.33 -7.01
CA ASP A 95 4.46 14.87 -6.80
C ASP A 95 5.34 14.38 -7.96
N ASN A 96 5.72 15.31 -8.83
CA ASN A 96 6.73 15.10 -9.85
C ASN A 96 8.09 15.13 -9.14
N LEU A 97 8.49 14.01 -8.56
CA LEU A 97 9.89 13.76 -8.21
C LEU A 97 10.65 13.25 -9.42
#